data_AF-A0A846PH95-F1
#
_entry.id   AF-A0A846PH95-F1
#
_cell.length_a   1.000
_cell.length_b   1.000
_cell.length_c   1.000
_cell.angle_alpha   90.00
_cell.angle_beta   90.00
_cell.angle_gamma   90.00
#
_symmetry.space_group_name_H-M   'P 1'
#
loop_
_entity.id
_entity.type
_entity.pdbx_description
1 polymer ?
#
loop_
_entity_poly.entity_id
_entity_poly.type
_entity_poly.pdbx_seq_one_letter_code
_entity_poly.pdbx_strand_id
1 'polypeptide(L)'
;MRKRVTVLLFSILVVLASSISLKVVSSDYFRHYTPDSDQAELSFWMENETGFMNVTLFFAKMCYKIDSWGTLVVDSNDFSVNSEMWEWMGYCAPAEWSAEHIYDLGQLDEGVYSFSFCCWRNPVKSVVFEVGFPADINDDGRVEMRDIGTAARAFGTHNPDPDWNPDADIYRDGTVDMIDIGFTAKHFGEIVP
;
A
#
# COMPACT_ATOMS: atom_id res chain seq x y z
N MET A 1 -17.71 -103.48 -1.03
CA MET A 1 -19.03 -102.81 -1.24
C MET A 1 -18.81 -101.31 -1.35
N ARG A 2 -19.10 -100.74 -2.53
CA ARG A 2 -19.04 -99.29 -2.84
C ARG A 2 -20.07 -98.50 -2.01
N LYS A 3 -19.66 -97.44 -1.31
CA LYS A 3 -20.50 -96.25 -0.99
C LYS A 3 -19.58 -95.02 -0.85
N ARG A 4 -19.45 -94.24 -1.93
CA ARG A 4 -20.00 -92.89 -2.13
C ARG A 4 -19.27 -91.81 -1.31
N VAL A 5 -18.33 -91.18 -2.01
CA VAL A 5 -17.77 -89.86 -1.72
C VAL A 5 -18.88 -88.82 -1.90
N THR A 6 -19.11 -87.99 -0.90
CA THR A 6 -19.97 -86.80 -1.03
C THR A 6 -19.11 -85.59 -0.68
N VAL A 7 -18.61 -84.91 -1.72
CA VAL A 7 -17.93 -83.62 -1.61
C VAL A 7 -19.01 -82.57 -1.38
N LEU A 8 -19.05 -81.96 -0.20
CA LEU A 8 -19.87 -80.78 0.07
C LEU A 8 -19.02 -79.54 -0.25
N LEU A 9 -19.19 -79.03 -1.46
CA LEU A 9 -18.78 -77.69 -1.89
C LEU A 9 -19.68 -76.67 -1.17
N PHE A 10 -19.18 -76.02 -0.11
CA PHE A 10 -19.79 -74.80 0.40
C PHE A 10 -19.06 -73.60 -0.18
N SER A 11 -19.79 -72.91 -1.04
CA SER A 11 -19.46 -71.68 -1.75
C SER A 11 -18.82 -70.63 -0.84
N ILE A 12 -17.57 -70.27 -1.16
CA ILE A 12 -16.88 -69.11 -0.60
C ILE A 12 -17.59 -67.86 -1.14
N LEU A 13 -18.35 -67.19 -0.28
CA LEU A 13 -18.88 -65.86 -0.57
C LEU A 13 -17.70 -64.87 -0.48
N VAL A 14 -17.02 -64.62 -1.60
CA VAL A 14 -16.01 -63.56 -1.70
C VAL A 14 -16.75 -62.23 -1.66
N VAL A 15 -16.84 -61.63 -0.47
CA VAL A 15 -17.25 -60.23 -0.34
C VAL A 15 -16.11 -59.40 -0.91
N LEU A 16 -16.26 -58.97 -2.16
CA LEU A 16 -15.44 -57.91 -2.74
C LEU A 16 -15.75 -56.63 -1.94
N ALA A 17 -14.99 -56.42 -0.86
CA ALA A 17 -14.86 -55.11 -0.28
C ALA A 17 -14.11 -54.25 -1.31
N SER A 18 -14.86 -53.64 -2.23
CA SER A 18 -14.36 -52.51 -3.00
C SER A 18 -14.07 -51.42 -1.99
N SER A 19 -12.80 -51.34 -1.60
CA SER A 19 -12.27 -50.17 -0.91
C SER A 19 -12.38 -49.03 -1.91
N ILE A 20 -13.48 -48.28 -1.85
CA ILE A 20 -13.49 -46.93 -2.42
C ILE A 20 -12.50 -46.16 -1.54
N SER A 21 -11.26 -46.08 -1.99
CA SER A 21 -10.35 -45.05 -1.52
C SER A 21 -10.96 -43.73 -1.99
N LEU A 22 -11.82 -43.14 -1.14
CA LEU A 22 -12.10 -41.72 -1.19
C LEU A 22 -10.75 -41.05 -1.00
N LYS A 23 -10.11 -40.69 -2.12
CA LYS A 23 -9.06 -39.70 -2.09
C LYS A 23 -9.74 -38.44 -1.56
N VAL A 24 -9.55 -38.15 -0.29
CA VAL A 24 -9.74 -36.80 0.22
C VAL A 24 -8.72 -35.96 -0.54
N VAL A 25 -9.14 -35.39 -1.67
CA VAL A 25 -8.36 -34.39 -2.39
C VAL A 25 -8.53 -33.10 -1.59
N SER A 26 -7.81 -33.02 -0.48
CA SER A 26 -7.58 -31.76 0.23
C SER A 26 -6.31 -31.15 -0.34
N SER A 27 -6.41 -30.58 -1.54
CA SER A 27 -5.46 -29.55 -1.94
C SER A 27 -6.21 -28.23 -1.84
N ASP A 28 -5.85 -27.43 -0.85
CA ASP A 28 -6.20 -26.01 -0.78
C ASP A 28 -5.98 -25.40 -2.17
N TYR A 29 -7.08 -25.10 -2.89
CA TYR A 29 -7.02 -24.73 -4.30
C TYR A 29 -6.83 -23.22 -4.43
N PHE A 30 -5.75 -22.71 -3.85
CA PHE A 30 -5.32 -21.33 -3.98
C PHE A 30 -4.17 -21.23 -4.98
N ARG A 31 -4.17 -20.18 -5.80
CA ARG A 31 -3.03 -19.79 -6.62
C ARG A 31 -2.51 -18.42 -6.19
N HIS A 32 -1.25 -18.13 -6.49
CA HIS A 32 -0.73 -16.77 -6.35
C HIS A 32 -1.57 -15.82 -7.19
N TYR A 33 -1.91 -14.71 -6.58
CA TYR A 33 -2.61 -13.63 -7.23
C TYR A 33 -1.75 -12.37 -7.11
N THR A 34 -1.65 -11.63 -8.20
CA THR A 34 -1.02 -10.32 -8.28
C THR A 34 -2.08 -9.39 -8.85
N PRO A 35 -2.55 -8.38 -8.10
CA PRO A 35 -3.51 -7.42 -8.62
C PRO A 35 -2.90 -6.61 -9.76
N ASP A 36 -3.74 -6.17 -10.70
CA ASP A 36 -3.35 -5.19 -11.71
C ASP A 36 -3.17 -3.80 -11.06
N SER A 37 -2.43 -2.91 -11.70
CA SER A 37 -2.12 -1.58 -11.14
C SER A 37 -3.35 -0.70 -10.91
N ASP A 38 -4.45 -0.92 -11.63
CA ASP A 38 -5.72 -0.21 -11.47
C ASP A 38 -6.52 -0.69 -10.25
N GLN A 39 -6.23 -1.90 -9.77
CA GLN A 39 -6.79 -2.46 -8.55
C GLN A 39 -6.10 -1.97 -7.28
N ALA A 40 -5.05 -1.16 -7.39
CA ALA A 40 -4.32 -0.59 -6.25
C ALA A 40 -4.34 0.93 -6.29
N GLU A 41 -4.50 1.56 -5.13
CA GLU A 41 -4.36 3.00 -4.91
C GLU A 41 -3.35 3.23 -3.79
N LEU A 42 -2.48 4.22 -3.99
CA LEU A 42 -1.45 4.62 -3.05
C LEU A 42 -1.73 6.07 -2.67
N SER A 43 -1.94 6.34 -1.38
CA SER A 43 -2.26 7.66 -0.87
C SER A 43 -1.28 8.04 0.23
N PHE A 44 -0.51 9.10 0.00
CA PHE A 44 0.46 9.65 0.93
C PHE A 44 -0.12 10.84 1.68
N TRP A 45 0.21 10.97 2.97
CA TRP A 45 0.00 12.20 3.74
C TRP A 45 1.04 12.35 4.85
N MET A 46 1.16 13.57 5.38
CA MET A 46 1.95 13.88 6.57
C MET A 46 1.03 14.20 7.75
N GLU A 47 1.37 13.73 8.94
CA GLU A 47 0.73 14.11 10.20
C GLU A 47 1.82 14.31 11.26
N ASN A 48 1.94 15.52 11.82
CA ASN A 48 2.97 15.88 12.82
C ASN A 48 4.39 15.44 12.42
N GLU A 49 4.86 15.86 11.23
CA GLU A 49 6.17 15.49 10.64
C GLU A 49 6.37 13.99 10.32
N THR A 50 5.38 13.14 10.59
CA THR A 50 5.43 11.71 10.29
C THR A 50 4.70 11.44 8.97
N GLY A 51 5.37 10.76 8.05
CA GLY A 51 4.81 10.35 6.77
C GLY A 51 4.03 9.05 6.88
N PHE A 52 2.91 8.96 6.17
CA PHE A 52 2.09 7.77 6.10
C PHE A 52 1.74 7.43 4.66
N MET A 53 1.68 6.14 4.37
CA MET A 53 1.22 5.63 3.08
C MET A 53 0.07 4.65 3.29
N ASN A 54 -1.12 4.99 2.78
CA ASN A 54 -2.23 4.05 2.70
C ASN A 54 -2.18 3.31 1.36
N VAL A 55 -2.19 1.99 1.42
CA VAL A 55 -2.37 1.12 0.27
C VAL A 55 -3.79 0.57 0.29
N THR A 56 -4.59 0.98 -0.69
CA THR A 56 -5.96 0.48 -0.87
C THR A 56 -6.02 -0.45 -2.06
N LEU A 57 -6.60 -1.63 -1.88
CA LEU A 57 -6.81 -2.62 -2.93
C LEU A 57 -8.31 -2.79 -3.21
N PHE A 58 -8.67 -2.93 -4.48
CA PHE A 58 -10.04 -3.08 -4.95
C PHE A 58 -10.24 -4.42 -5.69
N PHE A 59 -11.26 -5.16 -5.30
CA PHE A 59 -11.56 -6.47 -5.84
C PHE A 59 -13.00 -6.58 -6.29
N ALA A 60 -13.25 -7.06 -7.51
CA ALA A 60 -14.60 -7.28 -8.04
C ALA A 60 -15.23 -8.63 -7.64
N LYS A 61 -14.49 -9.47 -6.92
CA LYS A 61 -14.93 -10.83 -6.54
C LYS A 61 -14.41 -11.25 -5.17
N MET A 62 -15.08 -12.19 -4.52
CA MET A 62 -14.76 -12.62 -3.15
C MET A 62 -13.66 -13.68 -3.01
N CYS A 63 -13.09 -14.18 -4.11
CA CYS A 63 -12.10 -15.28 -4.06
C CYS A 63 -10.68 -14.82 -3.73
N TYR A 64 -10.42 -13.51 -3.57
CA TYR A 64 -9.09 -13.04 -3.22
C TYR A 64 -8.91 -13.04 -1.71
N LYS A 65 -7.71 -13.44 -1.29
CA LYS A 65 -7.28 -13.45 0.10
C LYS A 65 -5.95 -12.71 0.19
N ILE A 66 -5.89 -11.72 1.06
CA ILE A 66 -4.64 -11.09 1.48
C ILE A 66 -4.14 -11.86 2.68
N ASP A 67 -3.02 -12.57 2.53
CA ASP A 67 -2.42 -13.36 3.62
C ASP A 67 -1.42 -12.51 4.41
N SER A 68 -0.68 -11.66 3.70
CA SER A 68 0.22 -10.66 4.29
C SER A 68 0.24 -9.40 3.43
N TRP A 69 0.24 -8.23 4.08
CA TRP A 69 0.47 -6.94 3.41
C TRP A 69 1.96 -6.70 3.13
N GLY A 70 2.84 -7.43 3.81
CA GLY A 70 4.28 -7.22 3.79
C GLY A 70 4.76 -6.36 4.95
N THR A 71 6.08 -6.21 5.05
CA THR A 71 6.73 -5.29 5.99
C THR A 71 7.40 -4.19 5.19
N LEU A 72 7.35 -2.96 5.71
CA LEU A 72 8.01 -1.82 5.09
C LEU A 72 9.53 -2.06 5.04
N VAL A 73 10.08 -1.95 3.83
CA VAL A 73 11.51 -1.95 3.55
C VAL A 73 11.87 -0.54 3.09
N VAL A 74 12.88 0.03 3.74
CA VAL A 74 13.36 1.39 3.48
C VAL A 74 14.77 1.30 2.91
N ASP A 75 14.97 1.89 1.73
CA ASP A 75 16.27 2.07 1.11
C ASP A 75 16.46 3.56 0.75
N SER A 76 17.03 4.32 1.69
CA SER A 76 17.12 5.78 1.60
C SER A 76 15.75 6.43 1.37
N ASN A 77 15.48 6.90 0.15
CA ASN A 77 14.24 7.58 -0.22
C ASN A 77 13.24 6.65 -0.92
N ASP A 78 13.60 5.38 -1.09
CA ASP A 78 12.77 4.37 -1.74
C ASP A 78 12.17 3.44 -0.69
N PHE A 79 10.84 3.55 -0.55
CA PHE A 79 10.03 2.67 0.27
C PHE A 79 9.47 1.53 -0.58
N SER A 80 9.45 0.32 -0.03
CA SER A 80 8.80 -0.79 -0.70
C SER A 80 8.15 -1.76 0.28
N VAL A 81 7.07 -2.39 -0.16
CA VAL A 81 6.36 -3.43 0.59
C VAL A 81 6.06 -4.58 -0.35
N ASN A 82 6.09 -5.80 0.17
CA ASN A 82 5.83 -7.01 -0.62
C ASN A 82 4.72 -7.84 0.02
N SER A 83 3.54 -7.78 -0.59
CA SER A 83 2.36 -8.52 -0.16
C SER A 83 2.36 -9.97 -0.65
N GLU A 84 1.60 -10.81 0.06
CA GLU A 84 1.33 -12.19 -0.27
C GLU A 84 -0.18 -12.39 -0.41
N MET A 85 -0.63 -12.60 -1.64
CA MET A 85 -2.05 -12.67 -1.99
C MET A 85 -2.37 -13.94 -2.78
N TRP A 86 -3.58 -14.43 -2.56
CA TRP A 86 -4.04 -15.70 -3.10
C TRP A 86 -5.41 -15.54 -3.74
N GLU A 87 -5.66 -16.28 -4.82
CA GLU A 87 -6.98 -16.42 -5.42
C GLU A 87 -7.48 -17.85 -5.24
N TRP A 88 -8.67 -17.99 -4.66
CA TRP A 88 -9.38 -19.25 -4.56
C TRP A 88 -9.92 -19.65 -5.94
N MET A 89 -9.51 -20.82 -6.40
CA MET A 89 -9.85 -21.40 -7.71
C MET A 89 -11.23 -22.10 -7.75
N GLY A 90 -12.02 -21.98 -6.67
CA GLY A 90 -13.35 -22.54 -6.59
C GLY A 90 -14.40 -21.65 -7.25
N TYR A 91 -15.65 -21.81 -6.82
CA TYR A 91 -16.70 -20.89 -7.19
C TYR A 91 -16.43 -19.51 -6.55
N CYS A 92 -16.37 -18.47 -7.38
CA CYS A 92 -16.08 -17.12 -6.96
C CYS A 92 -17.27 -16.20 -7.25
N ALA A 93 -17.95 -15.76 -6.19
CA ALA A 93 -19.08 -14.85 -6.32
C ALA A 93 -18.60 -13.44 -6.71
N PRO A 94 -19.28 -12.77 -7.66
CA PRO A 94 -19.04 -11.35 -7.90
C PRO A 94 -19.53 -10.55 -6.69
N ALA A 95 -18.63 -9.80 -6.09
CA ALA A 95 -18.92 -8.83 -5.05
C ALA A 95 -17.74 -7.86 -4.99
N GLU A 96 -18.02 -6.57 -5.07
CA GLU A 96 -17.01 -5.53 -4.95
C GLU A 96 -16.67 -5.30 -3.49
N TRP A 97 -15.37 -5.31 -3.17
CA TRP A 97 -14.87 -4.98 -1.84
C TRP A 97 -13.48 -4.35 -1.94
N SER A 98 -13.13 -3.57 -0.93
CA SER A 98 -11.81 -2.99 -0.78
C SER A 98 -11.16 -3.41 0.54
N ALA A 99 -9.84 -3.35 0.58
CA ALA A 99 -9.05 -3.52 1.78
C ALA A 99 -7.94 -2.48 1.82
N GLU A 100 -7.58 -2.03 3.01
CA GLU A 100 -6.60 -0.97 3.21
C GLU A 100 -5.55 -1.37 4.25
N HIS A 101 -4.34 -0.82 4.09
CA HIS A 101 -3.28 -0.92 5.07
C HIS A 101 -2.43 0.34 5.07
N ILE A 102 -2.24 0.90 6.26
CA ILE A 102 -1.47 2.13 6.47
C ILE A 102 -0.08 1.76 6.96
N TYR A 103 0.93 2.22 6.23
CA TYR A 103 2.33 2.15 6.62
C TYR A 103 2.75 3.48 7.22
N ASP A 104 3.37 3.40 8.40
CA ASP A 104 4.12 4.49 9.01
C ASP A 104 5.50 4.54 8.36
N LEU A 105 5.80 5.64 7.66
CA LEU A 105 7.08 5.89 6.99
C LEU A 105 8.09 6.56 7.93
N GLY A 106 7.68 6.94 9.14
CA GLY A 106 8.47 7.67 10.10
C GLY A 106 8.56 9.17 9.77
N GLN A 107 9.46 9.84 10.50
CA GLN A 107 9.81 11.23 10.21
C GLN A 107 10.57 11.30 8.90
N LEU A 108 10.12 12.14 7.98
CA LEU A 108 10.74 12.31 6.66
C LEU A 108 11.33 13.72 6.55
N ASP A 109 12.59 13.79 6.15
CA ASP A 109 13.21 15.04 5.75
C ASP A 109 12.61 15.52 4.42
N GLU A 110 12.79 16.80 4.10
CA GLU A 110 12.37 17.36 2.82
C GLU A 110 13.05 16.64 1.66
N GLY A 111 12.28 16.40 0.59
CA GLY A 111 12.80 15.74 -0.61
C GLY A 111 11.79 14.90 -1.36
N VAL A 112 12.31 14.23 -2.39
CA VAL A 112 11.54 13.36 -3.28
C VAL A 112 11.73 11.91 -2.83
N TYR A 113 10.61 11.22 -2.70
CA TYR A 113 10.54 9.83 -2.26
C TYR A 113 9.77 8.99 -3.25
N SER A 114 10.03 7.68 -3.24
CA SER A 114 9.22 6.71 -3.97
C SER A 114 8.64 5.67 -3.02
N PHE A 115 7.42 5.21 -3.30
CA PHE A 115 6.83 4.07 -2.63
C PHE A 115 6.39 3.05 -3.67
N SER A 116 6.83 1.81 -3.51
CA SER A 116 6.51 0.70 -4.40
C SER A 116 5.75 -0.40 -3.68
N PHE A 117 4.51 -0.63 -4.11
CA PHE A 117 3.71 -1.78 -3.70
C PHE A 117 3.98 -2.96 -4.64
N CYS A 118 4.49 -4.05 -4.08
CA CYS A 118 4.74 -5.30 -4.77
C CYS A 118 3.83 -6.41 -4.25
N CYS A 119 3.58 -7.42 -5.08
CA CYS A 119 2.94 -8.67 -4.69
C CYS A 119 3.75 -9.84 -5.24
N TRP A 120 4.18 -10.76 -4.38
CA TRP A 120 5.08 -11.87 -4.76
C TRP A 120 6.36 -11.42 -5.49
N ARG A 121 6.90 -10.26 -5.12
CA ARG A 121 8.05 -9.55 -5.73
C ARG A 121 7.79 -9.02 -7.13
N ASN A 122 6.56 -9.10 -7.63
CA ASN A 122 6.15 -8.41 -8.86
C ASN A 122 5.69 -6.99 -8.51
N PRO A 123 6.23 -5.94 -9.15
CA PRO A 123 5.74 -4.58 -8.96
C PRO A 123 4.27 -4.48 -9.41
N VAL A 124 3.41 -3.94 -8.54
CA VAL A 124 1.99 -3.70 -8.84
C VAL A 124 1.77 -2.23 -9.16
N LYS A 125 2.20 -1.35 -8.25
CA LYS A 125 2.04 0.10 -8.39
C LYS A 125 3.12 0.83 -7.61
N SER A 126 3.56 1.97 -8.15
CA SER A 126 4.48 2.87 -7.46
C SER A 126 3.97 4.30 -7.56
N VAL A 127 4.31 5.10 -6.56
CA VAL A 127 4.08 6.54 -6.54
C VAL A 127 5.36 7.25 -6.16
N VAL A 128 5.62 8.38 -6.81
CA VAL A 128 6.63 9.35 -6.38
C VAL A 128 5.87 10.44 -5.64
N PHE A 129 6.36 10.81 -4.45
CA PHE A 129 5.75 11.85 -3.64
C PHE A 129 6.83 12.75 -3.06
N GLU A 130 6.45 13.99 -2.82
CA GLU A 130 7.34 15.02 -2.30
C GLU A 130 6.96 15.33 -0.86
N VAL A 131 7.94 15.29 0.01
CA VAL A 131 7.83 15.88 1.34
C VAL A 131 8.29 17.32 1.16
N GLY A 132 7.31 18.22 1.24
CA GLY A 132 7.40 19.56 0.67
C GLY A 132 8.63 20.34 1.11
N PHE A 133 9.02 21.25 0.23
CA PHE A 133 9.88 22.39 0.52
C PHE A 133 8.97 23.59 0.76
N PRO A 134 8.30 23.74 1.92
CA PRO A 134 7.40 24.86 2.13
C PRO A 134 8.14 26.22 2.08
N ALA A 135 9.48 26.21 2.01
CA ALA A 135 10.29 27.37 1.71
C ALA A 135 10.29 27.81 0.23
N ASP A 136 9.91 26.98 -0.75
CA ASP A 136 9.74 27.37 -2.16
C ASP A 136 8.32 27.93 -2.38
N ILE A 137 8.06 29.08 -1.77
CA ILE A 137 6.74 29.72 -1.70
C ILE A 137 6.18 30.04 -3.10
N ASN A 138 7.04 30.21 -4.10
CA ASN A 138 6.61 30.54 -5.46
C ASN A 138 6.63 29.36 -6.45
N ASP A 139 6.94 28.15 -5.98
CA ASP A 139 6.98 26.89 -6.74
C ASP A 139 7.86 26.98 -8.02
N ASP A 140 8.98 27.72 -7.99
CA ASP A 140 9.91 27.79 -9.13
C ASP A 140 11.06 26.76 -9.08
N GLY A 141 11.00 25.87 -8.10
CA GLY A 141 11.93 24.77 -7.86
C GLY A 141 13.19 25.22 -7.12
N ARG A 142 13.22 26.42 -6.55
CA ARG A 142 14.38 26.99 -5.86
C ARG A 142 13.94 27.86 -4.70
N VAL A 143 14.56 27.65 -3.54
CA VAL A 143 14.39 28.56 -2.41
C VAL A 143 15.36 29.72 -2.56
N GLU A 144 14.88 30.88 -3.01
CA GLU A 144 15.69 32.07 -3.22
C GLU A 144 15.08 33.35 -2.62
N MET A 145 15.61 34.51 -3.01
CA MET A 145 15.17 35.80 -2.46
C MET A 145 13.72 36.13 -2.84
N ARG A 146 13.17 35.50 -3.89
CA ARG A 146 11.77 35.66 -4.28
C ARG A 146 10.82 35.04 -3.26
N ASP A 147 11.18 33.90 -2.67
CA ASP A 147 10.39 33.25 -1.63
C ASP A 147 10.38 34.09 -0.36
N ILE A 148 11.56 34.51 0.10
CA ILE A 148 11.70 35.43 1.23
C ILE A 148 10.91 36.72 0.96
N GLY A 149 11.01 37.27 -0.25
CA GLY A 149 10.27 38.47 -0.66
C GLY A 149 8.75 38.25 -0.76
N THR A 150 8.30 37.02 -0.94
CA THR A 150 6.88 36.66 -0.95
C THR A 150 6.37 36.52 0.48
N ALA A 151 7.08 35.82 1.37
CA ALA A 151 6.77 35.77 2.80
C ALA A 151 6.77 37.16 3.45
N ALA A 152 7.81 37.96 3.21
CA ALA A 152 7.95 39.30 3.76
C ALA A 152 6.83 40.26 3.33
N ARG A 153 6.22 40.02 2.16
CA ARG A 153 5.09 40.83 1.67
C ARG A 153 3.79 40.52 2.41
N ALA A 154 3.61 39.28 2.84
CA ALA A 154 2.47 38.84 3.64
C ALA A 154 2.72 38.97 5.15
N PHE A 155 3.90 39.40 5.59
CA PHE A 155 4.25 39.49 7.01
C PHE A 155 3.24 40.30 7.84
N GLY A 156 2.78 39.71 8.94
CA GLY A 156 1.81 40.28 9.86
C GLY A 156 0.35 40.17 9.41
N THR A 157 0.08 39.45 8.32
CA THR A 157 -1.28 39.19 7.83
C THR A 157 -1.77 37.81 8.25
N HIS A 158 -3.09 37.62 8.23
CA HIS A 158 -3.78 36.39 8.60
C HIS A 158 -5.07 36.24 7.78
N ASN A 159 -5.63 35.04 7.66
CA ASN A 159 -6.94 34.86 7.01
C ASN A 159 -8.03 35.65 7.76
N PRO A 160 -8.82 36.54 7.12
CA PRO A 160 -9.02 36.76 5.68
C PRO A 160 -8.44 38.07 5.11
N ASP A 161 -7.33 38.58 5.64
CA ASP A 161 -6.70 39.80 5.16
C ASP A 161 -6.44 39.73 3.64
N PRO A 162 -6.67 40.82 2.87
CA PRO A 162 -6.49 40.81 1.42
C PRO A 162 -5.07 40.49 0.95
N ASP A 163 -4.08 40.79 1.79
CA ASP A 163 -2.66 40.59 1.51
C ASP A 163 -2.13 39.27 2.11
N TRP A 164 -2.99 38.47 2.75
CA TRP A 164 -2.62 37.16 3.27
C TRP A 164 -2.35 36.17 2.14
N ASN A 165 -1.18 35.53 2.22
CA ASN A 165 -0.80 34.47 1.31
C ASN A 165 -0.74 33.14 2.09
N PRO A 166 -1.62 32.16 1.82
CA PRO A 166 -1.60 30.87 2.50
C PRO A 166 -0.32 30.07 2.23
N ASP A 167 0.37 30.31 1.11
CA ASP A 167 1.63 29.64 0.78
C ASP A 167 2.80 30.22 1.57
N ALA A 168 2.65 31.43 2.13
CA ALA A 168 3.62 32.04 3.03
C ALA A 168 3.38 31.71 4.51
N ASP A 169 2.25 31.11 4.86
CA ASP A 169 1.92 30.58 6.20
C ASP A 169 2.41 29.13 6.27
N ILE A 170 3.73 28.97 6.40
CA ILE A 170 4.43 27.69 6.26
C ILE A 170 3.96 26.67 7.29
N TYR A 171 3.77 27.13 8.53
CA TYR A 171 3.29 26.29 9.62
C TYR A 171 1.76 26.13 9.64
N ARG A 172 1.04 26.84 8.78
CA ARG A 172 -0.43 26.84 8.67
C ARG A 172 -1.11 27.14 10.00
N ASP A 173 -0.49 28.02 10.80
CA ASP A 173 -1.03 28.42 12.11
C ASP A 173 -2.02 29.59 11.98
N GLY A 174 -2.19 30.10 10.76
CA GLY A 174 -3.13 31.14 10.40
C GLY A 174 -2.49 32.53 10.31
N THR A 175 -1.20 32.69 10.61
CA THR A 175 -0.50 33.98 10.58
C THR A 175 0.83 33.86 9.87
N VAL A 176 1.17 34.83 9.00
CA VAL A 176 2.52 34.91 8.44
C VAL A 176 3.39 35.78 9.36
N ASP A 177 4.36 35.18 10.04
CA ASP A 177 5.24 35.89 10.98
C ASP A 177 6.74 35.65 10.72
N MET A 178 7.58 35.92 11.73
CA MET A 178 9.04 35.80 11.61
C MET A 178 9.50 34.33 11.60
N ILE A 179 8.66 33.41 12.08
CA ILE A 179 8.89 31.97 12.06
C ILE A 179 8.84 31.48 10.62
N ASP A 180 7.85 31.91 9.82
CA ASP A 180 7.75 31.53 8.40
C ASP A 180 8.91 32.10 7.58
N ILE A 181 9.22 33.39 7.77
CA ILE A 181 10.36 34.03 7.10
C ILE A 181 11.68 33.35 7.52
N GLY A 182 11.82 33.05 8.82
CA GLY A 182 12.98 32.37 9.37
C GLY A 182 13.15 30.95 8.80
N PHE A 183 12.05 30.22 8.62
CA PHE A 183 12.02 28.94 7.94
C PHE A 183 12.48 29.08 6.49
N THR A 184 11.86 29.97 5.72
CA THR A 184 12.23 30.23 4.32
C THR A 184 13.72 30.56 4.18
N ALA A 185 14.23 31.44 5.05
CA ALA A 185 15.63 31.85 5.04
C ALA A 185 16.60 30.73 5.42
N LYS A 186 16.19 29.81 6.31
CA LYS A 186 17.01 28.64 6.71
C LYS A 186 17.29 27.71 5.53
N HIS A 187 16.36 27.62 4.58
CA HIS A 187 16.43 26.76 3.40
C HIS A 187 16.97 27.51 2.14
N PHE A 188 17.47 28.74 2.29
CA PHE A 188 17.95 29.55 1.17
C PHE A 188 19.05 28.85 0.36
N GLY A 189 18.85 28.75 -0.95
CA GLY A 189 19.77 28.14 -1.91
C GLY A 189 19.50 26.67 -2.21
N GLU A 190 18.50 26.06 -1.56
CA GLU A 190 18.04 24.71 -1.87
C GLU A 190 17.34 24.65 -3.23
N ILE A 191 17.43 23.49 -3.88
CA ILE A 191 16.81 23.20 -5.18
C ILE A 191 15.85 22.04 -4.94
N VAL A 192 14.60 22.23 -5.32
CA VAL A 192 13.58 21.17 -5.34
C VAL A 192 13.95 20.20 -6.48
N PRO A 193 14.24 18.91 -6.20
CA PRO A 193 14.71 17.95 -7.20
C PRO A 193 13.68 17.58 -8.28
#